data_AF-A8ZYW4-F1
#
_entry.id   AF-A8ZYW4-F1
#
_cell.length_a   1.000
_cell.length_b   1.000
_cell.length_c   1.000
_cell.angle_alpha   90.00
_cell.angle_beta   90.00
_cell.angle_gamma   90.00
#
_symmetry.space_group_name_H-M   'P 1'
#
loop_
_entity.id
_entity.type
_entity.pdbx_description
1 polymer ?
#
loop_
_entity_poly.entity_id
_entity_poly.type
_entity_poly.pdbx_seq_one_letter_code
_entity_poly.pdbx_strand_id
1 'polypeptide(L)'
;MIHQTRQHGFTLIEVIVSIVTAAVLGSLLITYMHSVFIRGGEQVTSVGTLHQLTQAMDGLTAAYNSRIHLAVAQTGEDDALDYVADQTDGEAFAPFDVTLGWFSGPPFTGTGNTGTRSNEDFLKITLTPDGGGPSLVSIFWSGN
;
A
#
# COMPACT_ATOMS: atom_id res chain seq x y z
N MET A 1 72.53 6.76 -29.43
CA MET A 1 71.70 7.96 -29.64
C MET A 1 70.38 7.72 -28.91
N ILE A 2 70.20 8.29 -27.71
CA ILE A 2 69.02 8.05 -26.86
C ILE A 2 68.09 9.25 -27.02
N HIS A 3 66.89 9.00 -27.55
CA HIS A 3 65.83 10.02 -27.64
C HIS A 3 65.24 10.25 -26.25
N GLN A 4 65.51 11.41 -25.65
CA GLN A 4 64.76 11.85 -24.47
C GLN A 4 63.40 12.39 -24.92
N THR A 5 62.36 11.57 -24.75
CA THR A 5 60.97 12.02 -24.81
C THR A 5 60.73 12.98 -23.64
N ARG A 6 60.47 14.26 -23.93
CA ARG A 6 60.09 15.24 -22.90
C ARG A 6 58.77 14.78 -22.26
N GLN A 7 58.82 14.37 -21.01
CA GLN A 7 57.62 14.16 -20.20
C GLN A 7 57.07 15.55 -19.83
N HIS A 8 55.94 15.93 -20.43
CA HIS A 8 55.20 17.11 -20.02
C HIS A 8 54.57 16.80 -18.65
N GLY A 9 55.12 17.39 -17.59
CA GLY A 9 54.54 17.31 -16.24
C GLY A 9 53.24 18.11 -16.13
N PHE A 10 52.36 17.69 -15.22
CA PHE A 10 51.12 18.41 -14.91
C PHE A 10 51.42 19.79 -14.32
N THR A 11 50.72 20.81 -14.78
CA THR A 11 50.84 22.16 -14.20
C THR A 11 50.04 22.26 -12.91
N LEU A 12 50.47 23.11 -11.97
CA LEU A 12 49.77 23.28 -10.69
C LEU A 12 48.31 23.72 -10.89
N ILE A 13 48.05 24.58 -11.89
CA ILE A 13 46.70 25.04 -12.21
C ILE A 13 45.81 23.90 -12.73
N GLU A 14 46.37 22.99 -13.54
CA GLU A 14 45.64 21.83 -14.07
C GLU A 14 45.25 20.83 -12.97
N VAL A 15 46.14 20.63 -11.98
CA VAL A 15 45.84 19.79 -10.81
C VAL A 15 44.73 20.42 -9.95
N ILE A 16 44.76 21.74 -9.72
CA ILE A 16 43.71 22.41 -8.96
C ILE A 16 42.37 22.33 -9.68
N VAL A 17 42.34 22.60 -10.99
CA VAL A 17 41.11 22.57 -11.78
C VAL A 17 40.53 21.15 -11.86
N SER A 18 41.37 20.12 -12.01
CA SER A 18 40.91 18.73 -12.03
C SER A 18 40.32 18.30 -10.68
N ILE A 19 40.91 18.69 -9.55
CA ILE A 19 40.37 18.40 -8.22
C ILE A 19 39.03 19.11 -7.99
N VAL A 20 38.94 20.39 -8.36
CA VAL A 20 37.69 21.17 -8.19
C VAL A 20 36.58 20.60 -9.06
N THR A 21 36.86 20.26 -10.33
CA THR A 21 35.87 19.65 -11.21
C THR A 21 35.45 18.26 -10.73
N ALA A 22 36.39 17.44 -10.24
CA ALA A 22 36.09 16.15 -9.62
C ALA A 22 35.22 16.30 -8.36
N ALA A 23 35.48 17.31 -7.52
CA ALA A 23 34.68 17.57 -6.32
C ALA A 23 33.24 18.00 -6.67
N VAL A 24 33.08 18.89 -7.66
CA VAL A 24 31.76 19.32 -8.12
C VAL A 24 30.99 18.14 -8.73
N LEU A 25 31.59 17.40 -9.66
CA LEU A 25 30.95 16.25 -10.30
C LEU A 25 30.64 15.14 -9.28
N GLY A 26 31.54 14.89 -8.33
CA GLY A 26 31.33 13.93 -7.25
C GLY A 26 30.14 14.31 -6.37
N SER A 27 30.00 15.59 -6.02
CA SER A 27 28.88 16.08 -5.21
C SER A 27 27.52 15.89 -5.91
N LEU A 28 27.47 16.16 -7.21
CA LEU A 28 26.27 15.98 -8.02
C LEU A 28 25.90 14.50 -8.16
N LEU A 29 26.90 13.63 -8.35
CA LEU A 29 26.70 12.19 -8.46
C LEU A 29 26.13 11.58 -7.17
N ILE A 30 26.68 11.97 -6.01
CA ILE A 30 26.17 11.52 -4.70
C ILE A 30 24.72 11.98 -4.50
N THR A 31 24.43 13.24 -4.81
CA THR A 31 23.07 13.81 -4.68
C THR A 31 22.07 13.07 -5.57
N TYR A 32 22.46 12.77 -6.81
CA TYR A 32 21.62 12.04 -7.75
C TYR A 32 21.37 10.60 -7.30
N MET A 33 22.43 9.86 -6.94
CA MET A 33 22.30 8.48 -6.44
C MET A 33 21.39 8.43 -5.22
N HIS A 34 21.56 9.35 -4.27
CA HIS A 34 20.71 9.44 -3.09
C HIS A 34 19.22 9.61 -3.46
N SER A 35 18.91 10.49 -4.41
CA SER A 35 17.53 10.72 -4.85
C SER A 35 16.91 9.49 -5.55
N VAL A 36 17.69 8.76 -6.35
CA VAL A 36 17.22 7.59 -7.11
C VAL A 36 17.04 6.38 -6.20
N PHE A 37 17.97 6.13 -5.28
CA PHE A 37 17.87 5.01 -4.34
C PHE A 37 16.71 5.16 -3.37
N ILE A 38 16.49 6.37 -2.84
CA ILE A 38 15.38 6.61 -1.91
C ILE A 38 14.03 6.45 -2.64
N ARG A 39 13.87 7.13 -3.79
CA ARG A 39 12.60 7.05 -4.55
C ARG A 39 12.32 5.65 -5.08
N GLY A 40 13.35 4.93 -5.50
CA GLY A 40 13.22 3.54 -5.96
C GLY A 40 12.81 2.59 -4.83
N GLY A 41 13.36 2.78 -3.62
CA GLY A 41 12.97 2.01 -2.43
C GLY A 41 11.51 2.26 -2.03
N GLU A 42 11.10 3.53 -1.97
CA GLU A 42 9.72 3.94 -1.60
C GLU A 42 8.66 3.35 -2.54
N GLN A 43 8.96 3.30 -3.85
CA GLN A 43 8.03 2.75 -4.84
C GLN A 43 7.87 1.23 -4.68
N VAL A 44 8.95 0.50 -4.39
CA VAL A 44 8.92 -0.96 -4.16
C VAL A 44 8.16 -1.29 -2.89
N THR A 45 8.38 -0.55 -1.80
CA THR A 45 7.66 -0.76 -0.53
C THR A 45 6.17 -0.47 -0.65
N SER A 46 5.80 0.56 -1.42
CA SER A 46 4.39 0.91 -1.68
C SER A 46 3.66 -0.17 -2.48
N VAL A 47 4.29 -0.71 -3.54
CA VAL A 47 3.71 -1.80 -4.35
C VAL A 47 3.54 -3.08 -3.53
N GLY A 48 4.53 -3.43 -2.68
CA GLY A 48 4.42 -4.58 -1.78
C GLY A 48 3.24 -4.45 -0.81
N THR A 49 3.07 -3.27 -0.22
CA THR A 49 1.96 -2.98 0.71
C THR A 49 0.60 -3.05 0.01
N LEU A 50 0.48 -2.47 -1.19
CA LEU A 50 -0.75 -2.53 -2.00
C LEU A 50 -1.12 -3.96 -2.40
N HIS A 51 -0.12 -4.79 -2.73
CA HIS A 51 -0.34 -6.19 -3.08
C HIS A 51 -0.90 -6.98 -1.88
N GLN A 52 -0.29 -6.82 -0.70
CA GLN A 52 -0.77 -7.45 0.53
C GLN A 52 -2.18 -6.98 0.91
N LEU A 53 -2.45 -5.67 0.76
CA LEU A 53 -3.77 -5.09 1.02
C LEU A 53 -4.86 -5.66 0.10
N THR A 54 -4.52 -5.84 -1.18
CA THR A 54 -5.42 -6.46 -2.17
C THR A 54 -5.67 -7.92 -1.81
N GLN A 55 -4.62 -8.68 -1.49
CA GLN A 55 -4.73 -10.09 -1.13
C GLN A 55 -5.60 -10.30 0.12
N ALA A 56 -5.46 -9.44 1.13
CA ALA A 56 -6.30 -9.45 2.32
C ALA A 56 -7.78 -9.21 1.97
N MET A 57 -8.07 -8.23 1.11
CA MET A 57 -9.44 -7.94 0.69
C MET A 57 -10.04 -9.04 -0.19
N ASP A 58 -9.23 -9.68 -1.05
CA ASP A 58 -9.65 -10.83 -1.85
C ASP A 58 -10.06 -12.01 -0.94
N GLY A 59 -9.33 -12.22 0.16
CA GLY A 59 -9.67 -13.21 1.19
C GLY A 59 -11.04 -12.93 1.83
N LEU A 60 -11.29 -11.69 2.24
CA LEU A 60 -12.59 -11.26 2.77
C LEU A 60 -13.72 -11.43 1.75
N THR A 61 -13.46 -11.05 0.50
CA THR A 61 -14.43 -11.18 -0.59
C THR A 61 -14.74 -12.65 -0.90
N ALA A 62 -13.74 -13.53 -0.84
CA ALA A 62 -13.93 -14.96 -1.01
C ALA A 62 -14.73 -15.58 0.15
N ALA A 63 -14.42 -15.19 1.39
CA ALA A 63 -15.15 -15.61 2.59
C ALA A 63 -16.64 -15.21 2.51
N TYR A 64 -16.90 -13.95 2.13
CA TYR A 64 -18.24 -13.43 1.89
C TYR A 64 -18.99 -14.23 0.82
N ASN A 65 -18.38 -14.40 -0.37
CA ASN A 65 -18.99 -15.13 -1.47
C ASN A 65 -19.28 -16.60 -1.12
N SER A 66 -18.38 -17.24 -0.35
CA SER A 66 -18.58 -18.60 0.12
C SER A 66 -19.80 -18.70 1.05
N ARG A 67 -19.99 -17.72 1.95
CA ARG A 67 -21.11 -17.71 2.89
C ARG A 67 -22.43 -17.37 2.24
N ILE A 68 -22.47 -16.41 1.30
CA ILE A 68 -23.68 -16.16 0.53
C ILE A 68 -24.10 -17.42 -0.24
N HIS A 69 -23.15 -18.14 -0.83
CA HIS A 69 -23.47 -19.37 -1.55
C HIS A 69 -24.01 -20.48 -0.62
N LEU A 70 -23.49 -20.58 0.60
CA LEU A 70 -23.99 -21.50 1.63
C LEU A 70 -25.37 -21.09 2.16
N ALA A 71 -25.58 -19.80 2.45
CA ALA A 71 -26.85 -19.26 2.95
C ALA A 71 -27.98 -19.41 1.93
N VAL A 72 -27.69 -19.29 0.63
CA VAL A 72 -28.65 -19.62 -0.45
C VAL A 72 -29.03 -21.11 -0.44
N ALA A 73 -28.12 -21.99 0.02
CA ALA A 73 -28.36 -23.42 0.10
C ALA A 73 -29.03 -23.87 1.42
N GLN A 74 -28.93 -23.08 2.50
CA GLN A 74 -29.45 -23.42 3.82
C GLN A 74 -30.22 -22.23 4.44
N THR A 75 -31.54 -22.37 4.56
CA THR A 75 -32.49 -21.34 5.04
C THR A 75 -32.43 -21.07 6.56
N GLY A 76 -31.24 -20.96 7.15
CA GLY A 76 -31.13 -20.69 8.59
C GLY A 76 -29.72 -20.48 9.16
N GLU A 77 -28.70 -20.23 8.34
CA GLU A 77 -27.35 -19.87 8.84
C GLU A 77 -27.25 -18.36 9.12
N ASP A 78 -26.33 -18.00 10.02
CA ASP A 78 -25.94 -16.62 10.37
C ASP A 78 -25.66 -15.77 9.12
N ASP A 79 -26.01 -14.48 9.18
CA ASP A 79 -25.86 -13.54 8.06
C ASP A 79 -24.41 -13.53 7.54
N ALA A 80 -24.26 -13.54 6.22
CA ALA A 80 -22.94 -13.54 5.57
C ALA A 80 -22.13 -12.30 5.96
N LEU A 81 -22.80 -11.19 6.28
CA LEU A 81 -22.15 -9.97 6.76
C LEU A 81 -21.55 -10.15 8.16
N ASP A 82 -22.29 -10.76 9.09
CA ASP A 82 -21.81 -11.02 10.45
C ASP A 82 -20.61 -11.99 10.43
N TYR A 83 -20.64 -13.01 9.57
CA TYR A 83 -19.49 -13.91 9.41
C TYR A 83 -18.23 -13.16 8.96
N VAL A 84 -18.35 -12.28 7.96
CA VAL A 84 -17.19 -11.54 7.42
C VAL A 84 -16.68 -10.53 8.45
N ALA A 85 -17.57 -9.90 9.24
CA ALA A 85 -17.18 -9.03 10.34
C ALA A 85 -16.42 -9.79 11.44
N ASP A 86 -16.85 -11.02 11.79
CA ASP A 86 -16.13 -11.87 12.75
C ASP A 86 -14.73 -12.26 12.23
N GLN A 87 -14.59 -12.52 10.91
CA GLN A 87 -13.27 -12.80 10.33
C GLN A 87 -12.29 -11.63 10.48
N THR A 88 -12.79 -10.40 10.57
CA THR A 88 -11.96 -9.20 10.78
C THR A 88 -11.55 -8.94 12.21
N ASP A 89 -12.04 -9.73 13.18
CA ASP A 89 -11.68 -9.53 14.58
C ASP A 89 -10.26 -10.02 14.89
N GLY A 90 -9.61 -9.35 15.85
CA GLY A 90 -8.25 -9.65 16.29
C GLY A 90 -7.13 -9.31 15.29
N GLU A 91 -6.05 -10.09 15.33
CA GLU A 91 -4.79 -9.85 14.59
C GLU A 91 -4.77 -10.51 13.19
N ALA A 92 -5.90 -10.99 12.69
CA ALA A 92 -5.98 -11.77 11.44
C ALA A 92 -5.50 -10.98 10.20
N PHE A 93 -5.56 -9.65 10.29
CA PHE A 93 -5.20 -8.73 9.22
C PHE A 93 -3.91 -7.94 9.50
N ALA A 94 -3.15 -8.27 10.55
CA ALA A 94 -1.87 -7.61 10.82
C ALA A 94 -0.95 -7.69 9.58
N PRO A 95 -0.36 -6.57 9.12
CA PRO A 95 -0.20 -5.26 9.79
C PRO A 95 -1.18 -4.17 9.28
N PHE A 96 -2.46 -4.51 9.09
CA PHE A 96 -3.49 -3.58 8.66
C PHE A 96 -4.51 -3.34 9.77
N ASP A 97 -4.74 -2.07 10.09
CA ASP A 97 -5.87 -1.60 10.87
C ASP A 97 -7.18 -1.84 10.08
N VAL A 98 -8.10 -2.57 10.70
CA VAL A 98 -9.44 -2.83 10.14
C VAL A 98 -10.47 -1.93 10.80
N THR A 99 -11.22 -1.18 9.99
CA THR A 99 -12.36 -0.38 10.45
C THR A 99 -13.65 -0.87 9.79
N LEU A 100 -14.64 -1.21 10.63
CA LEU A 100 -15.96 -1.65 10.20
C LEU A 100 -16.97 -0.52 10.26
N GLY A 101 -17.89 -0.47 9.30
CA GLY A 101 -19.02 0.45 9.29
C GLY A 101 -20.29 -0.23 8.77
N TRP A 102 -21.36 -0.17 9.57
CA TRP A 102 -22.65 -0.79 9.23
C TRP A 102 -23.66 0.27 8.75
N PHE A 103 -24.45 -0.07 7.73
CA PHE A 103 -25.45 0.83 7.14
C PHE A 103 -26.76 0.11 6.82
N SER A 104 -27.87 0.86 6.91
CA SER A 104 -29.23 0.41 6.59
C SER A 104 -29.87 1.35 5.55
N GLY A 105 -30.61 0.81 4.58
CA GLY A 105 -31.38 1.57 3.58
C GLY A 105 -30.75 1.67 2.17
N PRO A 106 -31.48 2.20 1.16
CA PRO A 106 -31.03 2.29 -0.24
C PRO A 106 -29.73 3.10 -0.39
N PRO A 107 -28.94 2.86 -1.46
CA PRO A 107 -27.50 3.10 -1.45
C PRO A 107 -27.18 4.57 -1.21
N PHE A 108 -26.55 4.81 -0.06
CA PHE A 108 -25.79 6.01 0.34
C PHE A 108 -26.49 7.35 0.10
N THR A 109 -27.21 7.85 1.10
CA THR A 109 -27.54 9.29 1.19
C THR A 109 -26.46 10.04 1.98
N GLY A 110 -25.24 10.15 1.43
CA GLY A 110 -24.17 10.98 2.03
C GLY A 110 -22.78 10.33 2.02
N THR A 111 -21.87 10.84 2.87
CA THR A 111 -20.45 10.42 2.94
C THR A 111 -20.24 9.02 3.54
N GLY A 112 -21.29 8.34 4.02
CA GLY A 112 -21.23 6.92 4.39
C GLY A 112 -20.19 6.59 5.47
N ASN A 113 -20.11 7.42 6.52
CA ASN A 113 -19.10 7.28 7.57
C ASN A 113 -19.61 6.72 8.90
N THR A 114 -20.91 6.74 9.18
CA THR A 114 -21.53 6.08 10.35
C THR A 114 -23.02 5.84 10.09
N GLY A 115 -23.52 4.64 10.37
CA GLY A 115 -24.93 4.27 10.32
C GLY A 115 -25.35 3.51 11.58
N THR A 116 -26.62 3.60 11.95
CA THR A 116 -27.19 2.86 13.08
C THR A 116 -27.68 1.50 12.60
N ARG A 117 -27.22 0.40 13.22
CA ARG A 117 -27.62 -0.98 12.91
C ARG A 117 -29.12 -1.15 13.19
N SER A 118 -29.96 -1.01 12.17
CA SER A 118 -31.43 -1.09 12.30
C SER A 118 -32.07 -2.11 11.36
N ASN A 119 -31.40 -2.45 10.26
CA ASN A 119 -31.70 -3.54 9.32
C ASN A 119 -30.42 -3.73 8.49
N GLU A 120 -29.73 -4.84 8.65
CA GLU A 120 -28.40 -5.10 8.08
C GLU A 120 -28.46 -5.24 6.56
N ASP A 121 -28.34 -4.13 5.84
CA ASP A 121 -28.23 -4.19 4.39
C ASP A 121 -26.76 -4.19 4.00
N PHE A 122 -25.92 -3.29 4.55
CA PHE A 122 -24.54 -3.10 4.07
C PHE A 122 -23.48 -3.10 5.17
N LEU A 123 -22.36 -3.77 4.89
CA LEU A 123 -21.13 -3.75 5.67
C LEU A 123 -20.01 -3.11 4.86
N LYS A 124 -19.43 -2.01 5.36
CA LYS A 124 -18.22 -1.39 4.85
C LYS A 124 -17.03 -1.86 5.66
N ILE A 125 -15.99 -2.32 4.97
CA ILE A 125 -14.71 -2.69 5.59
C ILE A 125 -13.63 -1.81 4.98
N THR A 126 -12.87 -1.14 5.84
CA THR A 126 -11.72 -0.32 5.46
C THR A 126 -10.45 -0.92 6.05
N LEU A 127 -9.49 -1.26 5.20
CA LEU A 127 -8.16 -1.70 5.60
C LEU A 127 -7.18 -0.54 5.42
N THR A 128 -6.43 -0.22 6.48
CA THR A 128 -5.43 0.85 6.49
C THR A 128 -4.10 0.30 6.99
N PRO A 129 -2.97 0.53 6.30
CA PRO A 129 -1.66 0.12 6.81
C PRO A 129 -1.24 0.92 8.07
N ASP A 130 -0.73 0.24 9.09
CA ASP A 130 -0.32 0.84 10.38
C ASP A 130 0.76 1.93 10.23
N GLY A 131 1.58 1.83 9.18
CA GLY A 131 2.66 2.78 8.85
C GLY A 131 2.20 4.00 8.03
N GLY A 132 0.91 4.14 7.77
CA GLY A 132 0.36 5.11 6.83
C GLY A 132 0.53 4.67 5.37
N GLY A 133 -0.36 5.14 4.49
CA GLY A 133 -0.37 4.72 3.09
C GLY A 133 -1.77 4.70 2.49
N PRO A 134 -1.93 4.11 1.30
CA PRO A 134 -3.24 3.95 0.67
C PRO A 134 -4.10 2.96 1.48
N SER A 135 -5.35 3.34 1.73
CA SER A 135 -6.36 2.46 2.30
C SER A 135 -7.21 1.83 1.21
N LEU A 136 -7.78 0.66 1.50
CA LEU A 136 -8.68 -0.04 0.59
C LEU A 136 -10.02 -0.26 1.28
N VAL A 137 -11.09 0.08 0.58
CA VAL A 137 -12.46 0.03 1.09
C VAL A 137 -13.25 -0.94 0.24
N SER A 138 -13.96 -1.86 0.88
CA SER A 138 -14.95 -2.72 0.25
C SER A 138 -16.31 -2.57 0.94
N ILE A 139 -17.37 -2.83 0.19
CA ILE A 139 -18.76 -2.77 0.66
C ILE A 139 -19.44 -4.09 0.29
N PHE A 140 -19.97 -4.76 1.30
CA PHE A 140 -20.71 -6.02 1.22
C PHE A 140 -22.19 -5.77 1.50
N TRP A 141 -23.08 -6.60 0.95
CA TRP A 141 -24.53 -6.41 1.02
C TRP A 141 -25.30 -7.72 1.26
N SER A 142 -26.13 -7.79 2.29
CA SER A 142 -27.00 -8.95 2.53
C SER A 142 -28.19 -8.86 1.58
N GLY A 143 -28.21 -9.73 0.57
CA GLY A 143 -29.09 -9.66 -0.59
C GLY A 143 -30.54 -10.09 -0.36
N ASN A 144 -31.17 -9.67 0.74
CA ASN A 144 -32.52 -10.09 1.12
C ASN A 144 -33.63 -9.33 0.37
#